data_AF-A0A4J1T5L6-F1
#
_entry.id   AF-A0A4J1T5L6-F1
#
_cell.length_a   1.000
_cell.length_b   1.000
_cell.length_c   1.000
_cell.angle_alpha   90.00
_cell.angle_beta   90.00
_cell.angle_gamma   90.00
#
_symmetry.space_group_name_H-M   'P 1'
#
loop_
_entity.id
_entity.type
_entity.pdbx_description
1 polymer ?
#
loop_
_entity_poly.entity_id
_entity_poly.type
_entity_poly.pdbx_seq_one_letter_code
_entity_poly.pdbx_strand_id
1 'polypeptide(L)'
;MIMSENLKNYFDNLYAKDRNNMLSVDFNQSIDKIHVSINNDDLEDILLEEKTSDDGGIIAMTGFYYQMMVSVLYLGEVFQGKWDGMFLDHHQDIVLFNNSQKIVKFVQVKTKQSNFSEYDYKISQSWIPKLFKTGYNIKALKEYTLEFEIVSNCHYSDKNKYSLLPFYSSGNLQPCDDNEVVKKVIKYFSKSVIESIRAMLDKRKILSKSPKKRFYVSREHISNVRKKFKNSTEQKTLIYFQNFNMEHKTPKSLEHELETSIPKILGFEHSQLSTEILNQVIAEFFNACYAPKDASIQLIKGEKLDNLRQYIKKKLTENLTKEYHSKSDEKILTQYFTKLESDYSKSKLNSEFITEFKKFVDQFWQDLKKILSASNLTMVSIINRYLKYNEGIDTKLEESECETHYNDLLSLLLFLKISIEKDLMVEEKNRHILSIELDRLLFLILGNNDDMRDSCEVIQNFKELFPRLDSSEKLRIANSRDVSIIISGQFDNDNSDHHTELKKEELDFSLNPSINNSKLDEMNTNNITDVQLPINILYAHRDNLNAVNKTRKQYNNLKDMKRKIDEELKLDGTS
;
A
#
# COMPACT_ATOMS: atom_id res chain seq x y z
N MET A 1 -12.13 -38.67 -30.78
CA MET A 1 -13.53 -38.76 -30.32
C MET A 1 -13.96 -40.23 -30.12
N ILE A 2 -13.23 -40.99 -29.28
CA ILE A 2 -13.55 -42.38 -28.86
C ILE A 2 -13.21 -42.59 -27.36
N MET A 3 -12.74 -41.55 -26.67
CA MET A 3 -12.28 -41.64 -25.27
C MET A 3 -13.36 -41.25 -24.25
N SER A 4 -14.53 -40.78 -24.70
CA SER A 4 -15.67 -40.39 -23.86
C SER A 4 -16.78 -41.44 -23.76
N GLU A 5 -16.76 -42.51 -24.56
CA GLU A 5 -17.74 -43.61 -24.46
C GLU A 5 -17.29 -44.74 -23.51
N ASN A 6 -15.99 -44.90 -23.27
CA ASN A 6 -15.46 -45.91 -22.35
C ASN A 6 -15.60 -45.54 -20.86
N LEU A 7 -15.81 -44.26 -20.53
CA LEU A 7 -16.03 -43.80 -19.14
C LEU A 7 -17.50 -43.95 -18.70
N LYS A 8 -18.44 -44.03 -19.65
CA LYS A 8 -19.87 -44.18 -19.35
C LYS A 8 -20.27 -45.65 -19.10
N ASN A 9 -19.51 -46.61 -19.62
CA ASN A 9 -19.72 -48.05 -19.42
C ASN A 9 -19.10 -48.64 -18.15
N TYR A 10 -18.28 -47.88 -17.42
CA TYR A 10 -17.66 -48.34 -16.16
C TYR A 10 -18.55 -48.10 -14.92
N PHE A 11 -19.63 -47.31 -15.06
CA PHE A 11 -20.52 -46.95 -13.96
C PHE A 11 -21.79 -47.82 -13.85
N ASP A 12 -22.17 -48.54 -14.90
CA ASP A 12 -23.47 -49.26 -14.94
C ASP A 12 -23.39 -50.76 -14.67
N ASN A 13 -22.21 -51.31 -14.37
CA ASN A 13 -22.09 -52.73 -14.01
C ASN A 13 -21.10 -52.92 -12.88
N LEU A 14 -21.62 -53.06 -11.64
CA LEU A 14 -21.24 -54.09 -10.67
C LEU A 14 -22.01 -53.89 -9.36
N TYR A 15 -23.18 -54.53 -9.24
CA TYR A 15 -23.74 -54.93 -7.96
C TYR A 15 -23.81 -56.46 -7.94
N ALA A 16 -23.41 -57.08 -6.82
CA ALA A 16 -24.21 -58.11 -6.11
C ALA A 16 -23.38 -59.00 -5.17
N LYS A 17 -22.05 -59.09 -5.27
CA LYS A 17 -21.29 -60.14 -4.57
C LYS A 17 -20.59 -59.74 -3.26
N ASP A 18 -20.47 -58.45 -2.98
CA ASP A 18 -19.85 -57.97 -1.73
C ASP A 18 -20.88 -57.66 -0.62
N ARG A 19 -22.16 -57.94 -0.87
CA ARG A 19 -23.27 -57.68 0.07
C ARG A 19 -23.48 -58.74 1.16
N ASN A 20 -22.75 -59.86 1.19
CA ASN A 20 -23.10 -61.01 2.05
C ASN A 20 -22.01 -61.58 2.97
N ASN A 21 -20.81 -61.00 3.08
CA ASN A 21 -19.69 -61.67 3.79
C ASN A 21 -19.03 -60.94 4.97
N MET A 22 -19.61 -59.89 5.56
CA MET A 22 -19.11 -59.35 6.85
C MET A 22 -20.21 -59.04 7.87
N LEU A 23 -21.22 -59.92 7.93
CA LEU A 23 -22.11 -60.07 9.09
C LEU A 23 -21.69 -61.30 9.89
N SER A 24 -20.66 -61.18 10.75
CA SER A 24 -20.48 -62.04 11.93
C SER A 24 -19.31 -61.58 12.82
N VAL A 25 -19.29 -60.32 13.24
CA VAL A 25 -18.62 -59.96 14.50
C VAL A 25 -19.52 -58.99 15.25
N ASP A 26 -20.24 -59.52 16.23
CA ASP A 26 -21.01 -58.76 17.20
C ASP A 26 -20.07 -58.32 18.32
N PHE A 27 -19.69 -57.04 18.30
CA PHE A 27 -19.22 -56.31 19.48
C PHE A 27 -20.12 -55.09 19.67
N ASN A 28 -21.39 -55.34 19.98
CA ASN A 28 -22.23 -54.40 20.71
C ASN A 28 -21.65 -54.14 22.12
N GLN A 29 -20.55 -53.38 22.18
CA GLN A 29 -20.20 -52.57 23.32
C GLN A 29 -19.14 -51.54 22.91
N SER A 30 -19.61 -50.30 22.78
CA SER A 30 -18.81 -49.07 22.79
C SER A 30 -18.04 -48.75 21.52
N ILE A 31 -18.69 -48.05 20.59
CA ILE A 31 -18.35 -46.70 20.10
C ILE A 31 -19.54 -46.28 19.22
N ASP A 32 -20.60 -45.78 19.85
CA ASP A 32 -21.56 -44.95 19.13
C ASP A 32 -20.86 -43.62 18.81
N LYS A 33 -20.86 -43.27 17.51
CA LYS A 33 -20.44 -41.99 16.91
C LYS A 33 -18.93 -41.75 16.76
N ILE A 34 -18.28 -42.50 15.86
CA ILE A 34 -17.25 -41.86 15.03
C ILE A 34 -17.99 -41.17 13.88
N HIS A 35 -18.30 -39.89 14.10
CA HIS A 35 -18.71 -39.01 13.02
C HIS A 35 -17.63 -39.05 11.93
N VAL A 36 -18.05 -39.26 10.68
CA VAL A 36 -17.23 -38.92 9.51
C VAL A 36 -16.72 -37.51 9.76
N SER A 37 -15.40 -37.34 9.85
CA SER A 37 -14.79 -36.03 10.00
C SER A 37 -15.22 -35.20 8.81
N ILE A 38 -16.05 -34.20 9.06
CA ILE A 38 -16.45 -33.21 8.06
C ILE A 38 -15.14 -32.61 7.53
N ASN A 39 -14.89 -32.73 6.22
CA ASN A 39 -13.74 -32.05 5.60
C ASN A 39 -13.91 -30.54 5.82
N ASN A 40 -12.82 -29.80 5.98
CA ASN A 40 -12.88 -28.36 6.23
C ASN A 40 -13.69 -27.61 5.17
N ASP A 41 -13.63 -28.04 3.91
CA ASP A 41 -14.39 -27.43 2.81
C ASP A 41 -15.90 -27.68 2.96
N ASP A 42 -16.30 -28.91 3.32
CA ASP A 42 -17.70 -29.26 3.60
C ASP A 42 -18.22 -28.51 4.85
N LEU A 43 -17.33 -28.27 5.83
CA LEU A 43 -17.63 -27.53 7.06
C LEU A 43 -17.82 -26.04 6.77
N GLU A 44 -17.01 -25.47 5.89
CA GLU A 44 -17.13 -24.08 5.44
C GLU A 44 -18.45 -23.86 4.69
N ASP A 45 -18.81 -24.74 3.77
CA ASP A 45 -20.09 -24.66 3.05
C ASP A 45 -21.29 -24.78 3.99
N ILE A 46 -21.25 -25.72 4.95
CA ILE A 46 -22.30 -25.87 5.98
C ILE A 46 -22.44 -24.60 6.83
N LEU A 47 -21.31 -23.97 7.22
CA LEU A 47 -21.32 -22.76 8.03
C LEU A 47 -21.74 -21.51 7.25
N LEU A 48 -21.45 -21.44 5.95
CA LEU A 48 -21.87 -20.35 5.06
C LEU A 48 -23.37 -20.41 4.72
N GLU A 49 -23.95 -21.61 4.65
CA GLU A 49 -25.38 -21.82 4.40
C GLU A 49 -26.26 -21.56 5.64
N GLU A 50 -25.65 -21.52 6.84
CA GLU A 50 -26.37 -21.27 8.09
C GLU A 50 -26.85 -19.82 8.19
N LYS A 51 -28.13 -19.60 7.85
CA LYS A 51 -28.76 -18.28 7.97
C LYS A 51 -28.89 -17.88 9.44
N THR A 52 -28.10 -16.88 9.84
CA THR A 52 -28.23 -16.26 11.16
C THR A 52 -29.59 -15.55 11.29
N SER A 53 -30.27 -15.73 12.42
CA SER A 53 -31.60 -15.17 12.71
C SER A 53 -31.58 -13.69 13.10
N ASP A 54 -30.42 -13.04 12.99
CA ASP A 54 -30.20 -11.67 13.43
C ASP A 54 -30.37 -10.70 12.26
N ASP A 55 -31.53 -10.07 12.14
CA ASP A 55 -31.83 -8.95 11.21
C ASP A 55 -31.07 -7.65 11.57
N GLY A 56 -30.09 -7.76 12.48
CA GLY A 56 -29.26 -6.68 13.03
C GLY A 56 -28.01 -6.38 12.21
N GLY A 57 -28.15 -5.97 10.95
CA GLY A 57 -27.05 -5.37 10.17
C GLY A 57 -26.07 -6.37 9.54
N ILE A 58 -25.08 -5.83 8.83
CA ILE A 58 -23.90 -6.59 8.38
C ILE A 58 -23.16 -7.10 9.64
N ILE A 59 -22.45 -8.24 9.58
CA ILE A 59 -21.67 -8.77 10.73
C ILE A 59 -20.88 -7.65 11.42
N ALA A 60 -20.77 -7.67 12.75
CA ALA A 60 -20.19 -6.57 13.53
C ALA A 60 -18.87 -6.01 12.95
N MET A 61 -17.97 -6.89 12.49
CA MET A 61 -16.69 -6.52 11.89
C MET A 61 -16.82 -5.68 10.62
N THR A 62 -17.71 -6.05 9.69
CA THR A 62 -17.93 -5.31 8.45
C THR A 62 -18.74 -4.04 8.69
N GLY A 63 -19.63 -4.05 9.69
CA GLY A 63 -20.25 -2.85 10.22
C GLY A 63 -19.23 -1.84 10.74
N PHE A 64 -18.24 -2.28 11.51
CA PHE A 64 -17.15 -1.44 12.01
C PHE A 64 -16.25 -0.93 10.88
N TYR A 65 -15.88 -1.78 9.92
CA TYR A 65 -15.07 -1.35 8.78
C TYR A 65 -15.73 -0.21 7.99
N TYR A 66 -17.05 -0.28 7.76
CA TYR A 66 -17.79 0.81 7.13
C TYR A 66 -17.73 2.11 7.96
N GLN A 67 -17.83 2.01 9.29
CA GLN A 67 -17.70 3.17 10.19
C GLN A 67 -16.30 3.79 10.14
N MET A 68 -15.27 2.95 10.02
CA MET A 68 -13.88 3.40 9.85
C MET A 68 -13.71 4.19 8.55
N MET A 69 -14.24 3.68 7.44
CA MET A 69 -14.22 4.41 6.16
C MET A 69 -14.95 5.75 6.24
N VAL A 70 -16.13 5.79 6.87
CA VAL A 70 -16.85 7.06 7.10
C VAL A 70 -16.04 8.01 7.98
N SER A 71 -15.29 7.51 8.96
CA SER A 71 -14.41 8.35 9.78
C SER A 71 -13.27 8.96 8.96
N VAL A 72 -12.67 8.20 8.04
CA VAL A 72 -11.65 8.72 7.11
C VAL A 72 -12.22 9.75 6.13
N LEU A 73 -13.49 9.61 5.73
CA LEU A 73 -14.17 10.61 4.90
C LEU A 73 -14.16 11.98 5.59
N TYR A 74 -14.56 12.03 6.87
CA TYR A 74 -14.55 13.29 7.64
C TYR A 74 -13.14 13.75 8.01
N LEU A 75 -12.17 12.84 8.15
CA LEU A 75 -10.76 13.22 8.24
C LEU A 75 -10.33 14.04 7.02
N GLY A 76 -10.85 13.71 5.83
CA GLY A 76 -10.67 14.52 4.62
C GLY A 76 -11.15 15.98 4.80
N GLU A 77 -12.31 16.19 5.42
CA GLU A 77 -12.80 17.54 5.73
C GLU A 77 -11.93 18.29 6.74
N VAL A 78 -11.41 17.56 7.74
CA VAL A 78 -10.45 18.10 8.72
C VAL A 78 -9.15 18.50 8.00
N PHE A 79 -8.66 17.71 7.03
CA PHE A 79 -7.48 18.07 6.24
C PHE A 79 -7.67 19.32 5.39
N GLN A 80 -8.88 19.55 4.87
CA GLN A 80 -9.25 20.78 4.15
C GLN A 80 -9.35 22.01 5.06
N GLY A 81 -9.27 21.84 6.39
CA GLY A 81 -9.40 22.93 7.36
C GLY A 81 -10.84 23.38 7.59
N LYS A 82 -11.85 22.60 7.16
CA LYS A 82 -13.26 22.86 7.51
C LYS A 82 -13.50 22.74 9.02
N TRP A 83 -12.76 21.83 9.65
CA TRP A 83 -12.85 21.51 11.07
C TRP A 83 -11.46 21.62 11.71
N ASP A 84 -11.41 22.09 12.96
CA ASP A 84 -10.17 22.19 13.73
C ASP A 84 -9.67 20.82 14.20
N GLY A 85 -10.57 19.84 14.25
CA GLY A 85 -10.29 18.47 14.66
C GLY A 85 -11.57 17.63 14.75
N MET A 86 -11.38 16.36 15.13
CA MET A 86 -12.49 15.42 15.30
C MET A 86 -12.27 14.47 16.48
N PHE A 87 -13.37 14.04 17.09
CA PHE A 87 -13.44 12.97 18.08
C PHE A 87 -14.12 11.74 17.50
N LEU A 88 -13.71 10.57 18.00
CA LEU A 88 -14.44 9.32 17.87
C LEU A 88 -14.85 8.89 19.29
N ASP A 89 -16.15 8.83 19.58
CA ASP A 89 -16.65 8.43 20.91
C ASP A 89 -16.55 6.90 21.07
N HIS A 90 -16.73 6.38 22.30
CA HIS A 90 -16.68 4.95 22.65
C HIS A 90 -17.71 4.07 21.91
N HIS A 91 -18.73 4.70 21.29
CA HIS A 91 -19.69 4.05 20.38
C HIS A 91 -19.44 4.36 18.89
N GLN A 92 -18.27 4.91 18.57
CA GLN A 92 -17.82 5.32 17.24
C GLN A 92 -18.75 6.34 16.56
N ASP A 93 -19.45 7.15 17.36
CA ASP A 93 -20.09 8.36 16.87
C ASP A 93 -18.97 9.39 16.60
N ILE A 94 -18.99 10.01 15.42
CA ILE A 94 -17.96 10.95 14.97
C ILE A 94 -18.41 12.36 15.38
N VAL A 95 -17.51 13.15 16.00
CA VAL A 95 -17.81 14.52 16.41
C VAL A 95 -16.77 15.48 15.85
N LEU A 96 -17.19 16.40 14.99
CA LEU A 96 -16.33 17.42 14.39
C LEU A 96 -16.56 18.76 15.10
N PHE A 97 -15.52 19.58 15.20
CA PHE A 97 -15.64 20.89 15.83
C PHE A 97 -14.85 21.95 15.10
N ASN A 98 -15.42 23.16 15.04
CA ASN A 98 -14.77 24.37 14.58
C ASN A 98 -14.98 25.45 15.66
N ASN A 99 -13.91 25.80 16.36
CA ASN A 99 -13.96 26.75 17.46
C ASN A 99 -14.17 28.18 16.95
N SER A 100 -13.53 28.53 15.84
CA SER A 100 -13.61 29.87 15.24
C SER A 100 -15.04 30.19 14.80
N GLN A 101 -15.73 29.22 14.20
CA GLN A 101 -17.11 29.36 13.76
C GLN A 101 -18.13 29.03 14.87
N LYS A 102 -17.67 28.52 16.03
CA LYS A 102 -18.51 27.96 17.10
C LYS A 102 -19.52 26.92 16.58
N ILE A 103 -19.05 25.94 15.82
CA ILE A 103 -19.90 24.85 15.29
C ILE A 103 -19.41 23.49 15.79
N VAL A 104 -20.34 22.61 16.17
CA VAL A 104 -20.08 21.20 16.47
C VAL A 104 -21.04 20.32 15.68
N LYS A 105 -20.49 19.35 14.95
CA LYS A 105 -21.26 18.39 14.16
C LYS A 105 -21.17 17.00 14.79
N PHE A 106 -22.32 16.38 15.01
CA PHE A 106 -22.42 14.99 15.50
C PHE A 106 -22.89 14.09 14.37
N VAL A 107 -22.10 13.09 14.04
CA VAL A 107 -22.39 12.12 12.99
C VAL A 107 -22.55 10.74 13.58
N GLN A 108 -23.62 10.07 13.18
CA GLN A 108 -23.91 8.70 13.57
C GLN A 108 -23.99 7.80 12.34
N VAL A 109 -23.21 6.71 12.36
CA VAL A 109 -23.18 5.75 11.25
C VAL A 109 -24.14 4.59 11.53
N LYS A 110 -24.83 4.12 10.48
CA LYS A 110 -25.80 3.01 10.54
C LYS A 110 -25.65 2.08 9.34
N THR A 111 -25.61 0.78 9.59
CA THR A 111 -25.46 -0.23 8.53
C THR A 111 -26.66 -1.18 8.45
N LYS A 112 -26.96 -1.67 7.24
CA LYS A 112 -27.91 -2.74 6.93
C LYS A 112 -27.30 -3.69 5.91
N GLN A 113 -27.80 -4.92 5.84
CA GLN A 113 -27.38 -5.89 4.82
C GLN A 113 -27.82 -5.47 3.41
N SER A 114 -28.96 -4.79 3.28
CA SER A 114 -29.47 -4.27 2.02
C SER A 114 -29.13 -2.79 1.83
N ASN A 115 -28.86 -2.39 0.59
CA ASN A 115 -28.63 -0.98 0.23
C ASN A 115 -29.93 -0.16 0.15
N PHE A 116 -31.09 -0.82 0.25
CA PHE A 116 -32.40 -0.19 0.30
C PHE A 116 -33.27 -0.92 1.33
N SER A 117 -34.09 -0.17 2.06
CA SER A 117 -35.04 -0.72 3.03
C SER A 117 -36.28 0.16 3.11
N GLU A 118 -37.40 -0.45 3.51
CA GLU A 118 -38.57 0.33 3.95
C GLU A 118 -38.21 1.21 5.17
N TYR A 119 -39.09 2.18 5.46
CA TYR A 119 -38.97 3.02 6.64
C TYR A 119 -38.74 2.23 7.94
N ASP A 120 -37.57 2.45 8.57
CA ASP A 120 -37.24 1.89 9.88
C ASP A 120 -37.73 2.84 10.99
N TYR A 121 -38.74 2.40 11.75
CA TYR A 121 -39.28 3.19 12.85
C TYR A 121 -38.23 3.57 13.90
N LYS A 122 -37.11 2.82 14.02
CA LYS A 122 -36.00 3.17 14.92
C LYS A 122 -35.39 4.53 14.57
N ILE A 123 -35.47 5.00 13.32
CA ILE A 123 -34.98 6.32 12.89
C ILE A 123 -35.64 7.42 13.74
N SER A 124 -36.98 7.51 13.71
CA SER A 124 -37.75 8.52 14.44
C SER A 124 -37.91 8.25 15.95
N GLN A 125 -37.80 6.99 16.37
CA GLN A 125 -38.04 6.61 17.76
C GLN A 125 -36.77 6.53 18.61
N SER A 126 -35.61 6.36 17.99
CA SER A 126 -34.35 6.06 18.68
C SER A 126 -33.15 6.83 18.10
N TRP A 127 -32.85 6.71 16.81
CA TRP A 127 -31.59 7.21 16.23
C TRP A 127 -31.50 8.75 16.30
N ILE A 128 -32.45 9.46 15.68
CA ILE A 128 -32.48 10.94 15.72
C ILE A 128 -32.64 11.46 17.16
N PRO A 129 -33.58 10.93 17.99
CA PRO A 129 -33.69 11.36 19.38
C PRO A 129 -32.42 11.16 20.21
N LYS A 130 -31.69 10.06 20.00
CA LYS A 130 -30.42 9.78 20.70
C LYS A 130 -29.37 10.80 20.29
N LEU A 131 -29.24 11.06 18.99
CA LEU A 131 -28.29 12.03 18.44
C LEU A 131 -28.53 13.45 18.98
N PHE A 132 -29.79 13.91 18.96
CA PHE A 132 -30.19 15.21 19.53
C PHE A 132 -29.93 15.29 21.03
N LYS A 133 -30.15 14.17 21.74
CA LYS A 133 -29.89 14.10 23.18
C LYS A 133 -28.39 14.22 23.50
N THR A 134 -27.51 13.67 22.67
CA THR A 134 -26.05 13.81 22.84
C THR A 134 -25.67 15.29 22.86
N GLY A 135 -26.05 16.05 21.84
CA GLY A 135 -25.79 17.50 21.80
C GLY A 135 -26.49 18.27 22.94
N TYR A 136 -27.73 17.91 23.28
CA TYR A 136 -28.49 18.56 24.36
C TYR A 136 -27.82 18.44 25.75
N ASN A 137 -27.20 17.30 26.05
CA ASN A 137 -26.63 17.03 27.37
C ASN A 137 -25.35 17.83 27.65
N ILE A 138 -24.65 18.29 26.61
CA ILE A 138 -23.38 19.00 26.74
C ILE A 138 -23.66 20.51 26.93
N LYS A 139 -23.89 20.91 28.19
CA LYS A 139 -24.25 22.30 28.53
C LYS A 139 -23.26 23.36 28.05
N ALA A 140 -21.98 23.01 27.93
CA ALA A 140 -20.93 23.90 27.45
C ALA A 140 -21.14 24.33 25.99
N LEU A 141 -21.88 23.55 25.19
CA LEU A 141 -22.17 23.84 23.78
C LEU A 141 -23.39 24.75 23.59
N LYS A 142 -23.89 25.42 24.64
CA LYS A 142 -25.09 26.27 24.54
C LYS A 142 -24.94 27.41 23.52
N GLU A 143 -23.72 27.92 23.35
CA GLU A 143 -23.39 28.98 22.40
C GLU A 143 -22.90 28.48 21.04
N TYR A 144 -22.81 27.16 20.87
CA TYR A 144 -22.38 26.55 19.61
C TYR A 144 -23.59 26.23 18.74
N THR A 145 -23.44 26.43 17.44
CA THR A 145 -24.35 25.85 16.45
C THR A 145 -24.12 24.35 16.42
N LEU A 146 -25.19 23.57 16.58
CA LEU A 146 -25.13 22.12 16.53
C LEU A 146 -25.66 21.62 15.20
N GLU A 147 -24.88 20.76 14.57
CA GLU A 147 -25.23 20.03 13.35
C GLU A 147 -25.31 18.54 13.65
N PHE A 148 -26.18 17.84 12.93
CA PHE A 148 -26.48 16.44 13.17
C PHE A 148 -26.58 15.69 11.85
N GLU A 149 -25.97 14.51 11.78
CA GLU A 149 -25.98 13.72 10.55
C GLU A 149 -26.10 12.22 10.83
N ILE A 150 -26.88 11.53 9.99
CA ILE A 150 -26.86 10.06 9.93
C ILE A 150 -26.31 9.64 8.58
N VAL A 151 -25.20 8.90 8.59
CA VAL A 151 -24.62 8.29 7.38
C VAL A 151 -24.98 6.81 7.36
N SER A 152 -25.51 6.31 6.25
CA SER A 152 -25.86 4.90 6.11
C SER A 152 -25.50 4.31 4.76
N ASN A 153 -25.17 3.01 4.76
CA ASN A 153 -25.07 2.23 3.53
C ASN A 153 -26.43 1.85 2.94
N CYS A 154 -27.52 2.21 3.61
CA CYS A 154 -28.88 1.90 3.24
C CYS A 154 -29.67 3.18 2.97
N HIS A 155 -30.37 3.22 1.85
CA HIS A 155 -31.39 4.23 1.60
C HIS A 155 -32.73 3.76 2.18
N TYR A 156 -33.34 4.59 3.02
CA TYR A 156 -34.62 4.31 3.66
C TYR A 156 -35.74 5.01 2.91
N SER A 157 -36.71 4.23 2.42
CA SER A 157 -37.86 4.77 1.71
C SER A 157 -38.84 5.50 2.64
N ASP A 158 -39.67 6.33 2.04
CA ASP A 158 -40.84 6.91 2.70
C ASP A 158 -41.91 5.82 2.97
N LYS A 159 -42.78 6.07 3.97
CA LYS A 159 -43.94 5.23 4.26
C LYS A 159 -45.14 6.10 4.67
N ASN A 160 -46.18 6.16 3.84
CA ASN A 160 -47.41 6.95 4.10
C ASN A 160 -47.10 8.37 4.62
N LYS A 161 -47.37 8.66 5.90
CA LYS A 161 -47.15 9.96 6.57
C LYS A 161 -45.73 10.17 7.10
N TYR A 162 -44.85 9.18 6.98
CA TYR A 162 -43.44 9.23 7.38
C TYR A 162 -42.59 9.45 6.13
N SER A 163 -42.25 10.71 5.85
CA SER A 163 -41.33 11.05 4.76
C SER A 163 -39.96 11.39 5.31
N LEU A 164 -38.93 10.73 4.80
CA LEU A 164 -37.51 11.00 5.05
C LEU A 164 -36.87 11.85 3.96
N LEU A 165 -37.55 12.01 2.81
CA LEU A 165 -37.08 12.83 1.69
C LEU A 165 -36.58 14.24 2.10
N PRO A 166 -37.22 14.99 3.03
CA PRO A 166 -36.75 16.31 3.45
C PRO A 166 -35.42 16.31 4.21
N PHE A 167 -34.96 15.15 4.69
CA PHE A 167 -33.73 15.04 5.48
C PHE A 167 -32.55 14.51 4.67
N TYR A 168 -32.80 13.87 3.53
CA TYR A 168 -31.71 13.46 2.65
C TYR A 168 -31.09 14.68 1.97
N SER A 169 -29.76 14.74 1.86
CA SER A 169 -29.03 15.87 1.27
C SER A 169 -29.43 16.21 -0.19
N SER A 170 -30.13 15.30 -0.87
CA SER A 170 -30.72 15.49 -2.21
C SER A 170 -32.10 16.16 -2.20
N GLY A 171 -32.73 16.30 -1.03
CA GLY A 171 -34.05 16.89 -0.85
C GLY A 171 -33.99 18.41 -0.70
N ASN A 172 -34.47 19.15 -1.71
CA ASN A 172 -34.66 20.60 -1.63
C ASN A 172 -35.91 21.01 -0.81
N LEU A 173 -36.31 20.20 0.16
CA LEU A 173 -37.57 20.35 0.89
C LEU A 173 -37.28 20.58 2.38
N GLN A 174 -37.78 21.69 2.92
CA GLN A 174 -37.74 21.94 4.36
C GLN A 174 -38.69 20.95 5.07
N PRO A 175 -38.28 20.35 6.20
CA PRO A 175 -39.16 19.49 6.98
C PRO A 175 -40.35 20.30 7.50
N CYS A 176 -41.56 19.87 7.15
CA CYS A 176 -42.80 20.47 7.66
C CYS A 176 -43.13 19.91 9.05
N ASP A 177 -43.63 20.77 9.95
CA ASP A 177 -44.10 20.39 11.30
C ASP A 177 -45.15 19.27 11.28
N ASP A 178 -45.85 19.10 10.15
CA ASP A 178 -46.84 18.04 9.98
C ASP A 178 -46.28 16.64 9.71
N ASN A 179 -44.97 16.52 9.41
CA ASN A 179 -44.30 15.26 9.16
C ASN A 179 -44.31 14.37 10.43
N GLU A 180 -44.79 13.12 10.31
CA GLU A 180 -44.86 12.19 11.44
C GLU A 180 -43.47 11.84 12.00
N VAL A 181 -42.41 11.92 11.19
CA VAL A 181 -41.03 11.75 11.66
C VAL A 181 -40.70 12.81 12.71
N VAL A 182 -40.98 14.09 12.42
CA VAL A 182 -40.73 15.23 13.32
C VAL A 182 -41.55 15.07 14.61
N LYS A 183 -42.85 14.77 14.49
CA LYS A 183 -43.76 14.56 15.64
C LYS A 183 -43.28 13.44 16.55
N LYS A 184 -42.84 12.32 15.99
CA LYS A 184 -42.28 11.20 16.76
C LYS A 184 -40.96 11.58 17.41
N VAL A 185 -40.04 12.22 16.69
CA VAL A 185 -38.75 12.63 17.26
C VAL A 185 -38.96 13.57 18.44
N ILE A 186 -39.84 14.58 18.33
CA ILE A 186 -40.19 15.47 19.46
C ILE A 186 -40.67 14.66 20.67
N LYS A 187 -41.57 13.69 20.45
CA LYS A 187 -42.12 12.84 21.52
C LYS A 187 -41.02 12.02 22.22
N TYR A 188 -40.19 11.31 21.45
CA TYR A 188 -39.17 10.41 22.00
C TYR A 188 -37.97 11.16 22.59
N PHE A 189 -37.56 12.27 21.98
CA PHE A 189 -36.54 13.16 22.54
C PHE A 189 -36.99 13.75 23.88
N SER A 190 -38.20 14.34 23.93
CA SER A 190 -38.76 14.91 25.16
C SER A 190 -38.88 13.87 26.26
N LYS A 191 -39.35 12.65 25.93
CA LYS A 191 -39.42 11.52 26.87
C LYS A 191 -38.03 11.20 27.42
N SER A 192 -37.03 11.09 26.55
CA SER A 192 -35.66 10.74 26.91
C SER A 192 -34.97 11.80 27.79
N VAL A 193 -35.24 13.08 27.55
CA VAL A 193 -34.76 14.19 28.40
C VAL A 193 -35.41 14.14 29.79
N ILE A 194 -36.74 13.95 29.86
CA ILE A 194 -37.48 13.87 31.13
C ILE A 194 -36.99 12.69 31.97
N GLU A 195 -36.75 11.53 31.35
CA GLU A 195 -36.21 10.35 32.03
C GLU A 195 -34.81 10.61 32.60
N SER A 196 -33.92 11.27 31.85
CA SER A 196 -32.60 11.67 32.35
C SER A 196 -32.69 12.64 33.54
N ILE A 197 -33.60 13.61 33.50
CA ILE A 197 -33.82 14.53 34.63
C ILE A 197 -34.32 13.77 35.86
N ARG A 198 -35.27 12.84 35.71
CA ARG A 198 -35.76 11.99 36.81
C ARG A 198 -34.63 11.18 37.43
N ALA A 199 -33.83 10.50 36.60
CA ALA A 199 -32.70 9.71 37.06
C ALA A 199 -31.67 10.56 37.83
N MET A 200 -31.38 11.79 37.38
CA MET A 200 -30.50 12.71 38.10
C MET A 200 -31.07 13.13 39.46
N LEU A 201 -32.38 13.40 39.54
CA LEU A 201 -33.05 13.77 40.79
C LEU A 201 -33.10 12.62 41.79
N ASP A 202 -33.34 11.39 41.33
CA ASP A 202 -33.38 10.21 42.19
C ASP A 202 -31.97 9.85 42.71
N LYS A 203 -30.91 9.97 41.89
CA LYS A 203 -29.52 9.87 42.37
C LYS A 203 -29.19 10.88 43.46
N ARG A 204 -29.68 12.13 43.35
CA ARG A 204 -29.48 13.17 44.38
C ARG A 204 -30.22 12.88 45.69
N LYS A 205 -31.42 12.28 45.63
CA LYS A 205 -32.15 11.84 46.83
C LYS A 205 -31.41 10.75 47.61
N ILE A 206 -30.72 9.85 46.91
CA ILE A 206 -29.93 8.77 47.53
C ILE A 206 -28.69 9.35 48.26
N LEU A 207 -28.10 10.43 47.74
CA LEU A 207 -26.95 11.11 48.33
C LEU A 207 -27.30 12.05 49.51
N SER A 208 -28.53 12.57 49.58
CA SER A 208 -28.96 13.44 50.68
C SER A 208 -29.52 12.65 51.87
N LYS A 209 -28.65 12.16 52.78
CA LYS A 209 -29.07 11.61 54.09
C LYS A 209 -29.43 12.72 55.08
N SER A 210 -30.40 13.58 54.77
CA SER A 210 -31.01 14.47 55.75
C SER A 210 -32.53 14.43 55.64
N PRO A 211 -33.27 14.25 56.75
CA PRO A 211 -34.72 14.26 56.70
C PRO A 211 -35.18 15.71 56.53
N LYS A 212 -35.57 16.10 55.31
CA LYS A 212 -36.20 17.41 55.08
C LYS A 212 -37.57 17.28 54.45
N LYS A 213 -38.52 17.88 55.18
CA LYS A 213 -39.89 18.31 54.85
C LYS A 213 -40.35 18.01 53.42
N ARG A 214 -41.43 17.23 53.31
CA ARG A 214 -42.23 17.11 52.09
C ARG A 214 -42.77 18.48 51.72
N PHE A 215 -42.16 19.13 50.74
CA PHE A 215 -42.79 20.24 50.03
C PHE A 215 -43.90 19.64 49.15
N TYR A 216 -45.15 19.90 49.51
CA TYR A 216 -46.29 19.60 48.65
C TYR A 216 -46.28 20.59 47.48
N VAL A 217 -45.73 20.17 46.35
CA VAL A 217 -45.88 20.88 45.08
C VAL A 217 -47.27 20.55 44.53
N SER A 218 -48.09 21.57 44.26
CA SER A 218 -49.44 21.35 43.75
C SER A 218 -49.42 20.62 42.40
N ARG A 219 -50.43 19.77 42.13
CA ARG A 219 -50.56 19.05 40.85
C ARG A 219 -50.57 20.01 39.65
N GLU A 220 -51.12 21.20 39.86
CA GLU A 220 -51.19 22.27 38.86
C GLU A 220 -49.82 22.87 38.55
N HIS A 221 -48.99 23.12 39.58
CA HIS A 221 -47.61 23.56 39.39
C HIS A 221 -46.76 22.51 38.64
N ILE A 222 -46.93 21.22 38.97
CA ILE A 222 -46.28 20.11 38.26
C ILE A 222 -46.73 20.07 36.79
N SER A 223 -48.03 20.27 36.52
CA SER A 223 -48.59 20.32 35.17
C SER A 223 -48.01 21.48 34.35
N ASN A 224 -47.96 22.68 34.93
CA ASN A 224 -47.43 23.88 34.28
C ASN A 224 -45.93 23.78 33.98
N VAL A 225 -45.14 23.23 34.90
CA VAL A 225 -43.71 22.96 34.67
C VAL A 225 -43.54 21.94 33.56
N ARG A 226 -44.30 20.83 33.54
CA ARG A 226 -44.26 19.83 32.45
C ARG A 226 -44.61 20.44 31.10
N LYS A 227 -45.62 21.30 31.04
CA LYS A 227 -46.03 21.99 29.80
C LYS A 227 -44.92 22.93 29.30
N LYS A 228 -44.32 23.72 30.19
CA LYS A 228 -43.20 24.63 29.86
C LYS A 228 -41.96 23.86 29.38
N PHE A 229 -41.63 22.73 30.02
CA PHE A 229 -40.53 21.86 29.58
C PHE A 229 -40.79 21.23 28.23
N LYS A 230 -42.00 20.71 28.00
CA LYS A 230 -42.39 20.11 26.72
C LYS A 230 -42.28 21.12 25.57
N ASN A 231 -42.78 22.33 25.76
CA ASN A 231 -42.69 23.39 24.75
C ASN A 231 -41.22 23.77 24.47
N SER A 232 -40.38 23.79 25.51
CA SER A 232 -38.95 24.08 25.35
C SER A 232 -38.18 22.98 24.62
N THR A 233 -38.49 21.71 24.89
CA THR A 233 -37.85 20.59 24.17
C THR A 233 -38.32 20.51 22.73
N GLU A 234 -39.59 20.79 22.47
CA GLU A 234 -40.17 20.86 21.12
C GLU A 234 -39.51 21.94 20.26
N GLN A 235 -39.43 23.19 20.75
CA GLN A 235 -38.72 24.27 20.05
C GLN A 235 -37.26 23.91 19.76
N LYS A 236 -36.59 23.26 20.72
CA LYS A 236 -35.20 22.86 20.55
C LYS A 236 -35.03 21.73 19.53
N THR A 237 -35.97 20.79 19.47
CA THR A 237 -36.00 19.74 18.44
C THR A 237 -36.18 20.33 17.04
N LEU A 238 -37.05 21.33 16.88
CA LEU A 238 -37.24 22.00 15.58
C LEU A 238 -35.97 22.71 15.11
N ILE A 239 -35.27 23.41 16.01
CA ILE A 239 -33.97 24.03 15.70
C ILE A 239 -32.95 22.97 15.27
N TYR A 240 -32.89 21.83 15.97
CA TYR A 240 -31.97 20.75 15.60
C TYR A 240 -32.30 20.12 14.25
N PHE A 241 -33.58 20.06 13.87
CA PHE A 241 -33.99 19.58 12.55
C PHE A 241 -33.57 20.50 11.41
N GLN A 242 -33.43 21.81 11.65
CA GLN A 242 -32.93 22.74 10.63
C GLN A 242 -31.48 22.43 10.22
N ASN A 243 -30.73 21.76 11.10
CA ASN A 243 -29.34 21.38 10.89
C ASN A 243 -29.15 19.84 10.91
N PHE A 244 -30.19 19.09 10.57
CA PHE A 244 -30.16 17.63 10.54
C PHE A 244 -30.19 17.10 9.12
N ASN A 245 -29.21 16.26 8.77
CA ASN A 245 -29.12 15.60 7.46
C ASN A 245 -29.02 14.08 7.57
N MET A 246 -29.41 13.41 6.50
CA MET A 246 -29.18 11.99 6.25
C MET A 246 -28.43 11.82 4.94
N GLU A 247 -27.42 10.95 4.96
CA GLU A 247 -26.63 10.64 3.78
C GLU A 247 -26.64 9.13 3.50
N HIS A 248 -26.83 8.79 2.22
CA HIS A 248 -26.74 7.41 1.74
C HIS A 248 -25.45 7.24 0.94
N LYS A 249 -24.54 6.39 1.44
CA LYS A 249 -23.30 6.02 0.76
C LYS A 249 -23.11 4.51 0.78
N THR A 250 -23.22 3.84 -0.37
CA THR A 250 -22.93 2.41 -0.45
C THR A 250 -21.43 2.15 -0.16
N PRO A 251 -21.02 0.96 0.29
CA PRO A 251 -19.61 0.68 0.60
C PRO A 251 -18.70 0.93 -0.60
N LYS A 252 -19.12 0.49 -1.80
CA LYS A 252 -18.38 0.72 -3.06
C LYS A 252 -18.27 2.21 -3.41
N SER A 253 -19.34 2.98 -3.24
CA SER A 253 -19.33 4.42 -3.50
C SER A 253 -18.42 5.15 -2.52
N LEU A 254 -18.43 4.75 -1.26
CA LEU A 254 -17.59 5.35 -0.22
C LEU A 254 -16.11 5.04 -0.45
N GLU A 255 -15.79 3.79 -0.78
CA GLU A 255 -14.42 3.40 -1.12
C GLU A 255 -13.90 4.23 -2.30
N HIS A 256 -14.65 4.30 -3.40
CA HIS A 256 -14.28 5.09 -4.57
C HIS A 256 -14.12 6.60 -4.29
N GLU A 257 -14.98 7.15 -3.43
CA GLU A 257 -14.88 8.54 -2.98
C GLU A 257 -13.61 8.76 -2.16
N LEU A 258 -13.25 7.84 -1.27
CA LEU A 258 -12.02 7.92 -0.47
C LEU A 258 -10.76 7.78 -1.34
N GLU A 259 -10.78 6.85 -2.31
CA GLU A 259 -9.68 6.60 -3.25
C GLU A 259 -9.26 7.86 -3.99
N THR A 260 -10.20 8.75 -4.31
CA THR A 260 -9.98 9.94 -5.13
C THR A 260 -9.90 11.23 -4.32
N SER A 261 -10.73 11.36 -3.29
CA SER A 261 -10.83 12.61 -2.53
C SER A 261 -9.60 12.87 -1.64
N ILE A 262 -9.11 11.85 -0.94
CA ILE A 262 -7.98 12.01 -0.01
C ILE A 262 -6.69 12.43 -0.75
N PRO A 263 -6.26 11.76 -1.85
CA PRO A 263 -5.10 12.23 -2.62
C PRO A 263 -5.25 13.65 -3.13
N LYS A 264 -6.42 13.97 -3.70
CA LYS A 264 -6.71 15.31 -4.23
C LYS A 264 -6.61 16.39 -3.14
N ILE A 265 -7.17 16.13 -1.96
CA ILE A 265 -7.07 17.04 -0.80
C ILE A 265 -5.62 17.28 -0.40
N LEU A 266 -4.76 16.28 -0.53
CA LEU A 266 -3.35 16.34 -0.16
C LEU A 266 -2.44 16.90 -1.26
N GLY A 267 -2.97 17.24 -2.43
CA GLY A 267 -2.25 17.83 -3.57
C GLY A 267 -1.86 16.85 -4.68
N PHE A 268 -2.42 15.63 -4.68
CA PHE A 268 -2.15 14.59 -5.68
C PHE A 268 -3.34 14.42 -6.63
N GLU A 269 -3.51 15.36 -7.57
CA GLU A 269 -4.74 15.49 -8.39
C GLU A 269 -5.04 14.31 -9.32
N HIS A 270 -4.01 13.55 -9.70
CA HIS A 270 -4.12 12.42 -10.64
C HIS A 270 -3.85 11.06 -9.98
N SER A 271 -3.78 11.02 -8.65
CA SER A 271 -3.49 9.79 -7.90
C SER A 271 -4.76 9.19 -7.32
N GLN A 272 -4.77 7.86 -7.23
CA GLN A 272 -5.78 7.10 -6.50
C GLN A 272 -5.11 6.33 -5.37
N LEU A 273 -5.77 6.22 -4.21
CA LEU A 273 -5.35 5.27 -3.19
C LEU A 273 -5.68 3.86 -3.67
N SER A 274 -4.76 2.91 -3.48
CA SER A 274 -5.14 1.50 -3.51
C SER A 274 -5.88 1.13 -2.22
N THR A 275 -6.69 0.08 -2.25
CA THR A 275 -7.35 -0.48 -1.06
C THR A 275 -6.35 -0.79 0.06
N GLU A 276 -5.14 -1.24 -0.27
CA GLU A 276 -4.08 -1.48 0.70
C GLU A 276 -3.65 -0.20 1.43
N ILE A 277 -3.41 0.88 0.70
CA ILE A 277 -3.01 2.16 1.30
C ILE A 277 -4.18 2.75 2.11
N LEU A 278 -5.42 2.62 1.62
CA LEU A 278 -6.59 3.04 2.39
C LEU A 278 -6.67 2.31 3.74
N ASN A 279 -6.41 1.00 3.78
CA ASN A 279 -6.35 0.24 5.02
C ASN A 279 -5.21 0.71 5.95
N GLN A 280 -4.04 1.04 5.39
CA GLN A 280 -2.93 1.61 6.16
C GLN A 280 -3.29 3.00 6.71
N VAL A 281 -4.00 3.83 5.94
CA VAL A 281 -4.49 5.15 6.37
C VAL A 281 -5.48 4.99 7.52
N ILE A 282 -6.44 4.06 7.39
CA ILE A 282 -7.39 3.72 8.46
C ILE A 282 -6.62 3.32 9.73
N ALA A 283 -5.69 2.36 9.61
CA ALA A 283 -4.92 1.88 10.74
C ALA A 283 -4.13 3.00 11.44
N GLU A 284 -3.42 3.83 10.67
CA GLU A 284 -2.63 4.93 11.24
C GLU A 284 -3.50 6.02 11.83
N PHE A 285 -4.67 6.29 11.23
CA PHE A 285 -5.65 7.23 11.78
C PHE A 285 -6.13 6.80 13.17
N PHE A 286 -6.53 5.53 13.33
CA PHE A 286 -6.96 5.01 14.63
C PHE A 286 -5.81 4.95 15.64
N ASN A 287 -4.60 4.61 15.19
CA ASN A 287 -3.39 4.64 16.00
C ASN A 287 -3.10 6.06 16.53
N ALA A 288 -3.17 7.08 15.67
CA ALA A 288 -2.97 8.48 16.04
C ALA A 288 -4.03 8.96 17.05
N CYS A 289 -5.27 8.48 16.91
CA CYS A 289 -6.37 8.79 17.81
C CYS A 289 -6.28 8.08 19.17
N TYR A 290 -5.52 6.98 19.28
CA TYR A 290 -5.44 6.17 20.49
C TYR A 290 -4.84 6.96 21.67
N ALA A 291 -5.56 6.94 22.80
CA ALA A 291 -5.16 7.58 24.05
C ALA A 291 -5.17 6.53 25.18
N PRO A 292 -4.05 5.86 25.49
CA PRO A 292 -4.03 4.75 26.45
C PRO A 292 -4.41 5.17 27.89
N LYS A 293 -4.27 6.46 28.22
CA LYS A 293 -4.65 7.01 29.53
C LYS A 293 -6.16 7.21 29.69
N ASP A 294 -6.89 7.30 28.57
CA ASP A 294 -8.34 7.42 28.56
C ASP A 294 -8.90 6.78 27.29
N ALA A 295 -9.20 5.49 27.37
CA ALA A 295 -9.75 4.72 26.25
C ALA A 295 -11.16 5.20 25.82
N SER A 296 -11.79 6.09 26.59
CA SER A 296 -13.09 6.67 26.24
C SER A 296 -12.98 7.88 25.30
N ILE A 297 -11.76 8.38 25.05
CA ILE A 297 -11.53 9.55 24.20
C ILE A 297 -10.56 9.21 23.08
N GLN A 298 -11.03 9.29 21.84
CA GLN A 298 -10.20 9.27 20.65
C GLN A 298 -10.26 10.63 19.98
N LEU A 299 -9.17 11.38 19.98
CA LEU A 299 -9.09 12.75 19.47
C LEU A 299 -7.91 12.92 18.53
N ILE A 300 -8.17 13.54 17.38
CA ILE A 300 -7.13 14.01 16.46
C ILE A 300 -7.27 15.51 16.20
N LYS A 301 -6.18 16.24 16.47
CA LYS A 301 -6.03 17.69 16.22
C LYS A 301 -4.56 18.10 16.30
N GLY A 302 -4.23 19.28 15.78
CA GLY A 302 -2.90 19.88 15.89
C GLY A 302 -1.78 18.97 15.38
N GLU A 303 -0.70 18.83 16.13
CA GLU A 303 0.48 18.07 15.73
C GLU A 303 0.19 16.62 15.32
N LYS A 304 -0.71 15.92 16.02
CA LYS A 304 -1.12 14.55 15.65
C LYS A 304 -1.77 14.49 14.28
N LEU A 305 -2.58 15.50 13.94
CA LEU A 305 -3.22 15.61 12.63
C LEU A 305 -2.18 15.90 11.54
N ASP A 306 -1.23 16.80 11.82
CA ASP A 306 -0.15 17.13 10.88
C ASP A 306 0.76 15.93 10.62
N ASN A 307 1.11 15.16 11.65
CA ASN A 307 1.88 13.92 11.52
C ASN A 307 1.15 12.89 10.67
N LEU A 308 -0.15 12.67 10.90
CA LEU A 308 -0.96 11.78 10.06
C LEU A 308 -1.01 12.27 8.61
N ARG A 309 -1.18 13.59 8.40
CA ARG A 309 -1.16 14.19 7.06
C ARG A 309 0.16 13.90 6.34
N GLN A 310 1.29 14.07 7.00
CA GLN A 310 2.62 13.80 6.42
C GLN A 310 2.84 12.31 6.16
N TYR A 311 2.37 11.43 7.04
CA TYR A 311 2.41 9.99 6.83
C TYR A 311 1.69 9.59 5.53
N ILE A 312 0.47 10.08 5.33
CA ILE A 312 -0.32 9.76 4.12
C ILE A 312 0.36 10.33 2.87
N LYS A 313 0.88 11.58 2.92
CA LYS A 313 1.64 12.16 1.81
C LYS A 313 2.87 11.33 1.43
N LYS A 314 3.60 10.83 2.42
CA LYS A 314 4.75 9.96 2.22
C LYS A 314 4.34 8.66 1.50
N LYS A 315 3.25 8.02 1.96
CA LYS A 315 2.73 6.79 1.32
C LYS A 315 2.28 7.00 -0.12
N LEU A 316 1.61 8.11 -0.39
CA LEU A 316 1.21 8.49 -1.75
C LEU A 316 2.43 8.73 -2.66
N THR A 317 3.46 9.38 -2.13
CA THR A 317 4.71 9.64 -2.87
C THR A 317 5.45 8.33 -3.16
N GLU A 318 5.63 7.45 -2.17
CA GLU A 318 6.25 6.13 -2.33
C GLU A 318 5.55 5.31 -3.43
N ASN A 319 4.21 5.35 -3.49
CA ASN A 319 3.45 4.62 -4.50
C ASN A 319 3.60 5.21 -5.90
N LEU A 320 3.53 6.54 -6.04
CA LEU A 320 3.76 7.23 -7.30
C LEU A 320 5.17 6.98 -7.86
N THR A 321 6.17 7.00 -6.98
CA THR A 321 7.55 6.67 -7.34
C THR A 321 7.64 5.25 -7.87
N LYS A 322 7.02 4.27 -7.21
CA LYS A 322 6.97 2.88 -7.70
C LYS A 322 6.24 2.73 -9.04
N GLU A 323 5.09 3.37 -9.22
CA GLU A 323 4.32 3.28 -10.47
C GLU A 323 4.98 4.02 -11.64
N TYR A 324 5.61 5.16 -11.37
CA TYR A 324 6.42 5.88 -12.36
C TYR A 324 7.61 5.04 -12.80
N HIS A 325 8.32 4.45 -11.84
CA HIS A 325 9.47 3.60 -12.15
C HIS A 325 9.06 2.33 -12.90
N SER A 326 7.98 1.64 -12.52
CA SER A 326 7.55 0.43 -13.24
C SER A 326 7.17 0.70 -14.70
N LYS A 327 6.47 1.81 -14.98
CA LYS A 327 6.16 2.23 -16.36
C LYS A 327 7.41 2.67 -17.13
N SER A 328 8.33 3.36 -16.46
CA SER A 328 9.60 3.77 -17.06
C SER A 328 10.47 2.56 -17.43
N ASP A 329 10.55 1.58 -16.54
CA ASP A 329 11.34 0.36 -16.73
C ASP A 329 10.81 -0.45 -17.92
N GLU A 330 9.49 -0.62 -18.02
CA GLU A 330 8.85 -1.30 -19.14
C GLU A 330 9.11 -0.57 -20.48
N LYS A 331 9.01 0.77 -20.49
CA LYS A 331 9.33 1.58 -21.68
C LYS A 331 10.77 1.35 -22.14
N ILE A 332 11.75 1.46 -21.23
CA ILE A 332 13.18 1.33 -21.52
C ILE A 332 13.49 -0.07 -22.08
N LEU A 333 13.04 -1.12 -21.39
CA LEU A 333 13.28 -2.50 -21.83
C LEU A 333 12.62 -2.76 -23.19
N THR A 334 11.36 -2.36 -23.35
CA THR A 334 10.63 -2.58 -24.61
C THR A 334 11.32 -1.89 -25.78
N GLN A 335 11.80 -0.66 -25.61
CA GLN A 335 12.55 0.07 -26.64
C GLN A 335 13.82 -0.67 -27.05
N TYR A 336 14.64 -1.09 -26.07
CA TYR A 336 15.88 -1.83 -26.32
C TYR A 336 15.62 -3.15 -27.06
N PHE A 337 14.71 -3.99 -26.56
CA PHE A 337 14.44 -5.30 -27.13
C PHE A 337 13.74 -5.22 -28.50
N THR A 338 12.88 -4.21 -28.73
CA THR A 338 12.30 -3.97 -30.06
C THR A 338 13.38 -3.58 -31.08
N LYS A 339 14.32 -2.73 -30.67
CA LYS A 339 15.47 -2.36 -31.50
C LYS A 339 16.33 -3.59 -31.82
N LEU A 340 16.61 -4.42 -30.82
CA LEU A 340 17.37 -5.67 -30.98
C LEU A 340 16.66 -6.64 -31.93
N GLU A 341 15.35 -6.84 -31.78
CA GLU A 341 14.58 -7.71 -32.67
C GLU A 341 14.59 -7.20 -34.13
N SER A 342 14.37 -5.90 -34.34
CA SER A 342 14.45 -5.27 -35.66
C SER A 342 15.81 -5.49 -36.31
N ASP A 343 16.85 -5.44 -35.50
CA ASP A 343 18.23 -5.57 -35.94
C ASP A 343 18.61 -6.97 -36.41
N TYR A 344 18.05 -7.99 -35.75
CA TYR A 344 18.30 -9.41 -36.05
C TYR A 344 17.23 -10.05 -36.95
N SER A 345 16.15 -9.34 -37.27
CA SER A 345 15.12 -9.80 -38.22
C SER A 345 15.46 -9.49 -39.69
N LYS A 346 16.61 -8.88 -39.99
CA LYS A 346 17.04 -8.52 -41.35
C LYS A 346 17.48 -9.77 -42.13
N SER A 347 16.95 -9.96 -43.34
CA SER A 347 16.95 -11.17 -44.20
C SER A 347 18.29 -11.79 -44.62
N LYS A 348 19.44 -11.28 -44.15
CA LYS A 348 20.79 -11.78 -44.50
C LYS A 348 21.44 -12.62 -43.40
N LEU A 349 20.73 -12.94 -42.32
CA LEU A 349 21.24 -13.72 -41.19
C LEU A 349 20.83 -15.19 -41.29
N ASN A 350 21.67 -16.08 -40.75
CA ASN A 350 21.36 -17.51 -40.69
C ASN A 350 20.10 -17.74 -39.84
N SER A 351 19.10 -18.45 -40.38
CA SER A 351 17.81 -18.67 -39.72
C SER A 351 17.90 -19.50 -38.43
N GLU A 352 18.83 -20.45 -38.37
CA GLU A 352 19.07 -21.25 -37.16
C GLU A 352 19.66 -20.37 -36.06
N PHE A 353 20.65 -19.54 -36.41
CA PHE A 353 21.22 -18.54 -35.49
C PHE A 353 20.16 -17.56 -34.98
N ILE A 354 19.30 -17.00 -35.85
CA ILE A 354 18.24 -16.07 -35.42
C ILE A 354 17.33 -16.76 -34.39
N THR A 355 16.97 -18.02 -34.63
CA THR A 355 16.09 -18.77 -33.73
C THR A 355 16.75 -19.00 -32.37
N GLU A 356 18.03 -19.41 -32.38
CA GLU A 356 18.84 -19.59 -31.19
C GLU A 356 19.00 -18.27 -30.40
N PHE A 357 19.36 -17.20 -31.09
CA PHE A 357 19.56 -15.86 -30.52
C PHE A 357 18.26 -15.30 -29.94
N LYS A 358 17.13 -15.40 -30.64
CA LYS A 358 15.83 -14.93 -30.12
C LYS A 358 15.46 -15.63 -28.82
N LYS A 359 15.63 -16.95 -28.74
CA LYS A 359 15.37 -17.71 -27.52
C LYS A 359 16.25 -17.23 -26.35
N PHE A 360 17.52 -16.94 -26.62
CA PHE A 360 18.43 -16.41 -25.62
C PHE A 360 18.03 -15.00 -25.14
N VAL A 361 17.70 -14.12 -26.09
CA VAL A 361 17.25 -12.75 -25.82
C VAL A 361 15.94 -12.73 -25.02
N ASP A 362 14.99 -13.60 -25.34
CA ASP A 362 13.74 -13.74 -24.60
C ASP A 362 14.02 -14.14 -23.14
N GLN A 363 14.94 -15.09 -22.92
CA GLN A 363 15.35 -15.47 -21.57
C GLN A 363 16.02 -14.29 -20.84
N PHE A 364 16.91 -13.55 -21.51
CA PHE A 364 17.54 -12.37 -20.93
C PHE A 364 16.52 -11.29 -20.54
N TRP A 365 15.49 -11.06 -21.37
CA TRP A 365 14.39 -10.18 -21.01
C TRP A 365 13.70 -10.66 -19.74
N GLN A 366 13.30 -11.94 -19.68
CA GLN A 366 12.63 -12.46 -18.50
C GLN A 366 13.49 -12.35 -17.23
N ASP A 367 14.81 -12.57 -17.34
CA ASP A 367 15.73 -12.42 -16.22
C ASP A 367 15.75 -10.97 -15.70
N LEU A 368 15.84 -9.97 -16.59
CA LEU A 368 15.77 -8.55 -16.20
C LEU A 368 14.43 -8.18 -15.57
N LYS A 369 13.31 -8.67 -16.13
CA LYS A 369 11.97 -8.47 -15.54
C LYS A 369 11.89 -9.09 -14.14
N LYS A 370 12.47 -10.27 -13.95
CA LYS A 370 12.49 -10.95 -12.65
C LYS A 370 13.33 -10.16 -11.63
N ILE A 371 14.49 -9.64 -12.03
CA ILE A 371 15.32 -8.79 -11.17
C ILE A 371 14.53 -7.55 -10.73
N LEU A 372 13.91 -6.83 -11.67
CA LEU A 372 13.18 -5.60 -11.36
C LEU A 372 11.90 -5.84 -10.54
N SER A 373 11.24 -6.98 -10.71
CA SER A 373 10.02 -7.33 -9.96
C SER A 373 10.30 -7.90 -8.56
N ALA A 374 11.46 -8.55 -8.36
CA ALA A 374 11.85 -9.11 -7.07
C ALA A 374 12.59 -8.11 -6.16
N SER A 375 13.02 -6.98 -6.71
CA SER A 375 13.86 -5.98 -6.03
C SER A 375 13.16 -4.63 -5.87
N ASN A 376 13.78 -3.73 -5.11
CA ASN A 376 13.41 -2.30 -5.15
C ASN A 376 14.20 -1.53 -6.23
N LEU A 377 14.93 -2.23 -7.11
CA LEU A 377 15.68 -1.59 -8.19
C LEU A 377 14.75 -1.17 -9.32
N THR A 378 15.15 -0.08 -9.96
CA THR A 378 14.54 0.47 -11.16
C THR A 378 15.62 0.64 -12.21
N MET A 379 15.28 0.67 -13.50
CA MET A 379 16.25 0.94 -14.56
C MET A 379 16.92 2.31 -14.37
N VAL A 380 16.21 3.28 -13.81
CA VAL A 380 16.78 4.58 -13.40
C VAL A 380 17.82 4.42 -12.29
N SER A 381 17.53 3.63 -11.25
CA SER A 381 18.51 3.37 -10.19
C SER A 381 19.75 2.64 -10.71
N ILE A 382 19.57 1.70 -11.65
CA ILE A 382 20.65 0.94 -12.27
C ILE A 382 21.54 1.87 -13.11
N ILE A 383 20.94 2.75 -13.93
CA ILE A 383 21.72 3.68 -14.77
C ILE A 383 22.43 4.75 -13.94
N ASN A 384 21.85 5.20 -12.84
CA ASN A 384 22.50 6.14 -11.94
C ASN A 384 23.75 5.51 -11.32
N ARG A 385 23.64 4.29 -10.80
CA ARG A 385 24.79 3.52 -10.28
C ARG A 385 25.85 3.29 -11.36
N TYR A 386 25.45 3.04 -12.60
CA TYR A 386 26.35 2.93 -13.75
C TYR A 386 27.10 4.24 -14.02
N LEU A 387 26.42 5.38 -14.05
CA LEU A 387 27.00 6.70 -14.36
C LEU A 387 27.59 7.44 -13.15
N LYS A 388 27.79 6.76 -12.02
CA LYS A 388 28.34 7.32 -10.76
C LYS A 388 27.44 8.38 -10.09
N TYR A 389 26.15 8.36 -10.38
CA TYR A 389 25.15 9.07 -9.60
C TYR A 389 24.64 8.12 -8.50
N ASN A 390 24.61 8.56 -7.24
CA ASN A 390 23.96 7.79 -6.18
C ASN A 390 22.51 7.45 -6.58
N GLU A 391 21.80 6.59 -5.85
CA GLU A 391 20.40 6.19 -6.15
C GLU A 391 19.39 7.35 -6.37
N GLY A 392 19.77 8.60 -6.13
CA GLY A 392 18.96 9.78 -6.47
C GLY A 392 18.84 10.00 -7.98
N ILE A 393 17.65 10.41 -8.42
CA ILE A 393 17.37 10.79 -9.81
C ILE A 393 18.21 12.02 -10.16
N ASP A 394 19.17 11.90 -11.09
CA ASP A 394 19.78 13.08 -11.69
C ASP A 394 18.82 13.67 -12.74
N THR A 395 18.19 14.78 -12.40
CA THR A 395 17.27 15.51 -13.29
C THR A 395 17.97 16.26 -14.43
N LYS A 396 19.31 16.16 -14.55
CA LYS A 396 20.10 16.90 -15.53
C LYS A 396 20.44 16.15 -16.82
N LEU A 397 20.24 14.83 -16.88
CA LEU A 397 20.45 14.06 -18.10
C LEU A 397 19.30 14.31 -19.10
N GLU A 398 19.63 14.72 -20.32
CA GLU A 398 18.61 14.83 -21.39
C GLU A 398 18.08 13.44 -21.78
N GLU A 399 16.79 13.33 -22.12
CA GLU A 399 16.12 12.04 -22.40
C GLU A 399 16.84 11.24 -23.52
N SER A 400 17.44 11.92 -24.50
CA SER A 400 18.22 11.31 -25.58
C SER A 400 19.60 10.79 -25.17
N GLU A 401 20.25 11.42 -24.20
CA GLU A 401 21.55 10.95 -23.67
C GLU A 401 21.36 9.69 -22.81
N CYS A 402 20.29 9.67 -22.01
CA CYS A 402 19.86 8.50 -21.24
C CYS A 402 19.63 7.26 -22.13
N GLU A 403 18.97 7.40 -23.29
CA GLU A 403 18.72 6.28 -24.19
C GLU A 403 20.02 5.62 -24.66
N THR A 404 21.05 6.41 -24.95
CA THR A 404 22.35 5.89 -25.39
C THR A 404 23.03 5.09 -24.28
N HIS A 405 23.01 5.60 -23.04
CA HIS A 405 23.56 4.89 -21.89
C HIS A 405 22.82 3.60 -21.54
N TYR A 406 21.48 3.60 -21.66
CA TYR A 406 20.70 2.38 -21.51
C TYR A 406 21.06 1.33 -22.55
N ASN A 407 21.24 1.74 -23.81
CA ASN A 407 21.64 0.84 -24.89
C ASN A 407 23.04 0.25 -24.63
N ASP A 408 24.02 1.07 -24.25
CA ASP A 408 25.39 0.62 -23.95
C ASP A 408 25.40 -0.39 -22.81
N LEU A 409 24.72 -0.06 -21.69
CA LEU A 409 24.65 -0.94 -20.53
C LEU A 409 23.93 -2.26 -20.86
N LEU A 410 22.73 -2.20 -21.46
CA LEU A 410 21.97 -3.41 -21.78
C LEU A 410 22.69 -4.30 -22.79
N SER A 411 23.41 -3.72 -23.76
CA SER A 411 24.28 -4.47 -24.67
C SER A 411 25.46 -5.11 -23.97
N LEU A 412 26.12 -4.40 -23.05
CA LEU A 412 27.18 -4.99 -22.23
C LEU A 412 26.66 -6.18 -21.41
N LEU A 413 25.52 -6.02 -20.71
CA LEU A 413 24.93 -7.09 -19.91
C LEU A 413 24.52 -8.29 -20.76
N LEU A 414 23.94 -8.06 -21.94
CA LEU A 414 23.62 -9.12 -22.90
C LEU A 414 24.89 -9.89 -23.31
N PHE A 415 25.96 -9.19 -23.65
CA PHE A 415 27.21 -9.79 -24.09
C PHE A 415 27.91 -10.58 -22.98
N LEU A 416 27.97 -10.03 -21.76
CA LEU A 416 28.48 -10.76 -20.60
C LEU A 416 27.68 -12.04 -20.35
N LYS A 417 26.35 -11.98 -20.49
CA LYS A 417 25.48 -13.15 -20.34
C LYS A 417 25.74 -14.19 -21.43
N ILE A 418 25.95 -13.78 -22.68
CA ILE A 418 26.31 -14.68 -23.79
C ILE A 418 27.65 -15.38 -23.53
N SER A 419 28.64 -14.63 -23.02
CA SER A 419 29.97 -15.18 -22.73
C SER A 419 29.99 -16.14 -21.55
N ILE A 420 29.30 -15.83 -20.44
CA ILE A 420 29.40 -16.60 -19.18
C ILE A 420 28.26 -17.64 -19.05
N GLU A 421 27.16 -17.48 -19.79
CA GLU A 421 26.00 -18.39 -19.84
C GLU A 421 25.44 -18.78 -18.45
N LYS A 422 25.29 -17.77 -17.57
CA LYS A 422 24.74 -17.91 -16.22
C LYS A 422 23.65 -16.89 -15.92
N ASP A 423 22.97 -17.10 -14.80
CA ASP A 423 21.98 -16.16 -14.30
C ASP A 423 22.68 -14.86 -13.90
N LEU A 424 22.12 -13.75 -14.39
CA LEU A 424 22.60 -12.41 -14.10
C LEU A 424 21.93 -11.94 -12.82
N MET A 425 22.72 -11.50 -11.85
CA MET A 425 22.23 -10.96 -10.59
C MET A 425 22.78 -9.55 -10.39
N VAL A 426 21.94 -8.63 -9.91
CA VAL A 426 22.37 -7.28 -9.51
C VAL A 426 22.48 -7.26 -7.99
N GLU A 427 23.66 -6.95 -7.45
CA GLU A 427 23.86 -6.83 -5.99
C GLU A 427 23.24 -5.52 -5.50
N GLU A 428 22.00 -5.63 -5.02
CA GLU A 428 21.18 -4.51 -4.56
C GLU A 428 21.82 -3.74 -3.41
N LYS A 429 22.57 -4.43 -2.54
CA LYS A 429 23.15 -3.83 -1.33
C LYS A 429 24.27 -2.84 -1.65
N ASN A 430 24.84 -2.89 -2.86
CA ASN A 430 25.83 -1.93 -3.32
C ASN A 430 25.11 -0.75 -3.98
N ARG A 431 24.89 0.31 -3.20
CA ARG A 431 24.12 1.50 -3.56
C ARG A 431 24.93 2.51 -4.38
N HIS A 432 26.25 2.50 -4.25
CA HIS A 432 27.13 3.51 -4.84
C HIS A 432 27.86 3.04 -6.11
N ILE A 433 27.81 1.74 -6.43
CA ILE A 433 28.45 1.17 -7.61
C ILE A 433 27.63 0.04 -8.19
N LEU A 434 27.44 0.04 -9.52
CA LEU A 434 26.72 -1.03 -10.19
C LEU A 434 27.53 -2.33 -10.08
N SER A 435 26.95 -3.29 -9.38
CA SER A 435 27.58 -4.56 -9.04
C SER A 435 26.77 -5.69 -9.66
N ILE A 436 27.35 -6.40 -10.64
CA ILE A 436 26.71 -7.50 -11.34
C ILE A 436 27.46 -8.79 -11.00
N GLU A 437 26.74 -9.76 -10.43
CA GLU A 437 27.25 -11.09 -10.17
C GLU A 437 26.84 -12.03 -11.31
N LEU A 438 27.83 -12.71 -11.88
CA LEU A 438 27.69 -13.71 -12.92
C LEU A 438 28.61 -14.90 -12.56
N ASP A 439 28.01 -16.02 -12.20
CA ASP A 439 28.71 -17.19 -11.64
C ASP A 439 29.49 -16.89 -10.35
N ARG A 440 30.83 -16.89 -10.41
CA ARG A 440 31.74 -16.54 -9.30
C ARG A 440 32.35 -15.16 -9.44
N LEU A 441 32.06 -14.47 -10.55
CA LEU A 441 32.64 -13.19 -10.92
C LEU A 441 31.73 -12.05 -10.48
N LEU A 442 32.29 -11.09 -9.74
CA LEU A 442 31.67 -9.82 -9.43
C LEU A 442 32.21 -8.76 -10.39
N PHE A 443 31.35 -8.24 -11.26
CA PHE A 443 31.64 -7.12 -12.13
C PHE A 443 31.21 -5.81 -11.49
N LEU A 444 32.18 -4.91 -11.27
CA LEU A 444 31.95 -3.53 -10.87
C LEU A 444 31.92 -2.68 -12.14
N ILE A 445 30.73 -2.28 -12.59
CA ILE A 445 30.55 -1.62 -13.88
C ILE A 445 30.45 -0.12 -13.70
N LEU A 446 31.26 0.63 -14.45
CA LEU A 446 31.29 2.08 -14.47
C LEU A 446 31.09 2.57 -15.90
N GLY A 447 30.06 3.38 -16.07
CA GLY A 447 29.76 4.10 -17.29
C GLY A 447 30.55 5.39 -17.39
N ASN A 448 31.11 5.64 -18.57
CA ASN A 448 31.66 6.93 -18.94
C ASN A 448 30.63 7.71 -19.77
N ASN A 449 30.38 8.95 -19.37
CA ASN A 449 29.43 9.86 -20.01
C ASN A 449 30.08 10.99 -20.81
N ASP A 450 31.42 10.98 -20.93
CA ASP A 450 32.19 12.09 -21.47
C ASP A 450 33.23 11.54 -22.45
N ASP A 451 33.00 11.75 -23.75
CA ASP A 451 33.79 11.20 -24.85
C ASP A 451 35.22 11.73 -24.92
N MET A 452 35.54 12.77 -24.13
CA MET A 452 36.86 13.39 -24.06
C MET A 452 37.73 12.87 -22.91
N ARG A 453 37.20 12.00 -22.03
CA ARG A 453 37.97 11.48 -20.89
C ARG A 453 38.87 10.32 -21.31
N ASP A 454 40.12 10.37 -20.87
CA ASP A 454 41.06 9.26 -20.98
C ASP A 454 40.67 8.14 -19.99
N SER A 455 40.87 6.89 -20.42
CA SER A 455 40.89 5.68 -19.59
C SER A 455 41.55 5.89 -18.20
N CYS A 456 42.68 6.58 -18.12
CA CYS A 456 43.37 6.87 -16.86
C CYS A 456 42.55 7.77 -15.92
N GLU A 457 41.84 8.76 -16.47
CA GLU A 457 40.96 9.65 -15.72
C GLU A 457 39.72 8.90 -15.20
N VAL A 458 39.20 7.94 -15.96
CA VAL A 458 38.09 7.10 -15.52
C VAL A 458 38.51 6.17 -14.37
N ILE A 459 39.72 5.60 -14.43
CA ILE A 459 40.33 4.82 -13.33
C ILE A 459 40.56 5.70 -12.11
N GLN A 460 41.06 6.92 -12.29
CA GLN A 460 41.25 7.86 -11.18
C GLN A 460 39.93 8.20 -10.50
N ASN A 461 38.86 8.43 -11.28
CA ASN A 461 37.52 8.62 -10.75
C ASN A 461 37.02 7.38 -9.97
N PHE A 462 37.39 6.16 -10.37
CA PHE A 462 37.08 4.96 -9.60
C PHE A 462 37.87 4.91 -8.29
N LYS A 463 39.18 5.21 -8.32
CA LYS A 463 40.03 5.32 -7.12
C LYS A 463 39.50 6.37 -6.15
N GLU A 464 38.84 7.42 -6.63
CA GLU A 464 38.19 8.44 -5.79
C GLU A 464 36.79 8.04 -5.30
N LEU A 465 36.07 7.22 -6.07
CA LEU A 465 34.77 6.68 -5.69
C LEU A 465 34.91 5.61 -4.60
N PHE A 466 35.88 4.70 -4.74
CA PHE A 466 36.03 3.53 -3.88
C PHE A 466 36.15 3.87 -2.38
N PRO A 467 36.91 4.91 -1.96
CA PRO A 467 36.96 5.34 -0.57
C PRO A 467 35.61 5.82 -0.01
N ARG A 468 34.71 6.31 -0.88
CA ARG A 468 33.37 6.81 -0.50
C ARG A 468 32.33 5.71 -0.32
N LEU A 469 32.64 4.48 -0.75
CA LEU A 469 31.79 3.32 -0.50
C LEU A 469 31.62 3.11 1.01
N ASP A 470 30.47 2.61 1.43
CA ASP A 470 30.27 2.30 2.84
C ASP A 470 31.12 1.09 3.26
N SER A 471 31.45 0.99 4.56
CA SER A 471 32.29 -0.11 5.07
C SER A 471 31.71 -1.49 4.76
N SER A 472 30.38 -1.60 4.62
CA SER A 472 29.71 -2.86 4.33
C SER A 472 29.83 -3.26 2.86
N GLU A 473 29.79 -2.29 1.94
CA GLU A 473 30.04 -2.44 0.50
C GLU A 473 31.48 -2.85 0.26
N LYS A 474 32.42 -2.12 0.87
CA LYS A 474 33.86 -2.46 0.81
C LYS A 474 34.10 -3.89 1.28
N LEU A 475 33.49 -4.29 2.40
CA LEU A 475 33.62 -5.65 2.94
C LEU A 475 32.98 -6.70 2.02
N ARG A 476 31.83 -6.42 1.39
CA ARG A 476 31.21 -7.33 0.41
C ARG A 476 32.11 -7.54 -0.80
N ILE A 477 32.60 -6.47 -1.40
CA ILE A 477 33.52 -6.51 -2.54
C ILE A 477 34.83 -7.24 -2.15
N ALA A 478 35.36 -6.97 -0.95
CA ALA A 478 36.56 -7.63 -0.43
C ALA A 478 36.37 -9.12 -0.07
N ASN A 479 35.13 -9.62 0.03
CA ASN A 479 34.85 -11.02 0.28
C ASN A 479 34.46 -11.79 -0.99
N SER A 480 34.29 -11.10 -2.12
CA SER A 480 34.08 -11.73 -3.42
C SER A 480 35.37 -12.40 -3.90
N ARG A 481 35.24 -13.60 -4.47
CA ARG A 481 36.39 -14.42 -4.88
C ARG A 481 37.11 -13.82 -6.07
N ASP A 482 36.36 -13.46 -7.11
CA ASP A 482 36.87 -12.92 -8.35
C ASP A 482 36.16 -11.59 -8.63
N VAL A 483 36.90 -10.48 -8.60
CA VAL A 483 36.36 -9.13 -8.83
C VAL A 483 37.01 -8.53 -10.08
N SER A 484 36.19 -8.04 -10.99
CA SER A 484 36.62 -7.34 -12.19
C SER A 484 35.92 -5.99 -12.29
N ILE A 485 36.63 -4.97 -12.74
CA ILE A 485 36.07 -3.65 -13.03
C ILE A 485 35.83 -3.58 -14.53
N ILE A 486 34.63 -3.16 -14.95
CA ILE A 486 34.34 -2.86 -16.35
C ILE A 486 34.16 -1.36 -16.49
N ILE A 487 35.01 -0.73 -17.29
CA ILE A 487 34.84 0.64 -17.75
C ILE A 487 34.15 0.59 -19.11
N SER A 488 32.94 1.15 -19.20
CA SER A 488 32.11 1.08 -20.40
C SER A 488 31.66 2.46 -20.83
N GLY A 489 31.54 2.70 -22.14
CA GLY A 489 31.08 3.97 -22.70
C GLY A 489 31.98 4.45 -23.83
N GLN A 490 31.94 5.75 -24.10
CA GLN A 490 32.80 6.39 -25.10
C GLN A 490 33.94 7.11 -24.36
N PHE A 491 35.19 6.82 -24.71
CA PHE A 491 36.39 7.40 -24.08
C PHE A 491 37.56 7.33 -25.07
N ASP A 492 38.59 8.15 -24.87
CA ASP A 492 39.75 8.15 -25.76
C ASP A 492 40.51 6.82 -25.65
N ASN A 493 40.72 6.15 -26.78
CA ASN A 493 41.00 4.71 -26.86
C ASN A 493 42.50 4.38 -27.02
N ASP A 494 43.38 5.33 -26.68
CA ASP A 494 44.82 5.26 -26.94
C ASP A 494 45.54 4.08 -26.21
N ASN A 495 44.89 3.46 -25.22
CA ASN A 495 45.46 2.36 -24.42
C ASN A 495 44.72 1.02 -24.53
N SER A 496 43.78 0.85 -25.46
CA SER A 496 42.84 -0.30 -25.49
C SER A 496 43.49 -1.67 -25.52
N ASP A 497 44.76 -1.76 -25.94
CA ASP A 497 45.54 -3.00 -26.03
C ASP A 497 46.27 -3.44 -24.77
N HIS A 498 46.26 -2.63 -23.71
CA HIS A 498 46.98 -2.94 -22.47
C HIS A 498 46.03 -3.50 -21.41
N HIS A 499 46.26 -4.76 -21.03
CA HIS A 499 45.67 -5.33 -19.81
C HIS A 499 46.11 -4.48 -18.62
N THR A 500 45.15 -3.83 -17.95
CA THR A 500 45.44 -2.97 -16.79
C THR A 500 45.00 -3.72 -15.54
N GLU A 501 45.95 -3.98 -14.64
CA GLU A 501 45.68 -4.51 -13.31
C GLU A 501 45.76 -3.38 -12.29
N LEU A 502 44.79 -3.34 -11.39
CA LEU A 502 44.81 -2.43 -10.26
C LEU A 502 45.36 -3.17 -9.05
N LYS A 503 46.46 -2.68 -8.47
CA LYS A 503 46.97 -3.26 -7.23
C LYS A 503 46.05 -2.88 -6.06
N LYS A 504 45.93 -3.79 -5.09
CA LYS A 504 45.04 -3.59 -3.94
C LYS A 504 45.46 -2.38 -3.09
N GLU A 505 46.75 -2.07 -3.00
CA GLU A 505 47.26 -0.92 -2.26
C GLU A 505 46.82 0.42 -2.88
N GLU A 506 46.34 0.40 -4.14
CA GLU A 506 45.78 1.57 -4.82
C GLU A 506 44.31 1.83 -4.46
N LEU A 507 43.66 0.92 -3.71
CA LEU A 507 42.31 1.08 -3.19
C LEU A 507 42.30 1.02 -1.67
N ASP A 508 41.65 2.02 -1.05
CA ASP A 508 41.51 2.06 0.39
C ASP A 508 40.42 1.10 0.90
N PHE A 509 40.83 -0.15 1.12
CA PHE A 509 40.05 -1.17 1.82
C PHE A 509 40.13 -1.04 3.35
N SER A 510 40.79 -0.01 3.90
CA SER A 510 40.92 0.12 5.35
C SER A 510 39.53 0.27 5.98
N LEU A 511 39.19 -0.70 6.84
CA LEU A 511 38.00 -0.69 7.67
C LEU A 511 38.37 -0.10 9.03
N ASN A 512 38.97 1.09 9.06
CA ASN A 512 39.22 1.78 10.33
C ASN A 512 38.00 2.65 10.66
N PRO A 513 37.04 2.19 11.47
CA PRO A 513 36.19 3.15 12.17
C PRO A 513 37.12 4.02 13.03
N SER A 514 37.03 5.34 12.94
CA SER A 514 37.75 6.21 13.89
C SER A 514 37.12 6.07 15.28
N ILE A 515 37.49 5.01 15.99
CA ILE A 515 37.25 4.94 17.42
C ILE A 515 38.45 5.69 18.00
N ASN A 516 38.23 6.90 18.52
CA ASN A 516 39.25 7.73 19.17
C ASN A 516 39.88 7.00 20.39
N ASN A 517 40.64 5.95 20.14
CA ASN A 517 41.28 5.10 21.13
C ASN A 517 42.54 4.49 20.50
N SER A 518 43.66 5.21 20.68
CA SER A 518 44.97 4.90 20.12
C SER A 518 45.54 3.53 20.51
N LYS A 519 44.95 2.83 21.49
CA LYS A 519 45.38 1.47 21.90
C LYS A 519 44.70 0.35 21.11
N LEU A 520 43.57 0.62 20.46
CA LEU A 520 42.86 -0.37 19.62
C LEU A 520 43.29 -0.28 18.15
N ASP A 521 43.73 0.89 17.69
CA ASP A 521 44.30 1.09 16.36
C ASP A 521 45.59 0.26 16.13
N GLU A 522 46.30 -0.10 17.20
CA GLU A 522 47.50 -0.94 17.16
C GLU A 522 47.20 -2.46 16.99
N MET A 523 45.95 -2.92 17.18
CA MET A 523 45.55 -4.33 17.04
C MET A 523 45.17 -4.74 15.60
N ASN A 524 45.54 -3.94 14.60
CA ASN A 524 45.25 -4.14 13.17
C ASN A 524 46.08 -5.26 12.49
N THR A 525 46.64 -6.22 13.24
CA THR A 525 47.59 -7.20 12.68
C THR A 525 46.96 -8.45 12.07
N ASN A 526 45.63 -8.58 12.04
CA ASN A 526 44.95 -9.68 11.34
C ASN A 526 43.99 -9.10 10.29
N ASN A 527 44.55 -8.50 9.25
CA ASN A 527 43.73 -8.02 8.15
C ASN A 527 43.11 -9.19 7.40
N ILE A 528 41.81 -9.11 7.16
CA ILE A 528 41.05 -9.95 6.21
C ILE A 528 41.57 -9.75 4.75
N THR A 529 42.56 -8.87 4.54
CA THR A 529 43.09 -8.47 3.22
C THR A 529 43.95 -9.51 2.51
N ASP A 530 44.41 -10.57 3.19
CA ASP A 530 45.58 -11.35 2.76
C ASP A 530 45.30 -12.43 1.70
N VAL A 531 44.06 -12.56 1.21
CA VAL A 531 43.71 -13.57 0.17
C VAL A 531 42.81 -12.99 -0.91
N GLN A 532 43.29 -11.99 -1.66
CA GLN A 532 42.63 -11.59 -2.92
C GLN A 532 43.66 -11.30 -4.02
N LEU A 533 43.38 -11.81 -5.22
CA LEU A 533 44.12 -11.59 -6.48
C LEU A 533 43.99 -10.13 -6.94
N PRO A 534 44.91 -9.61 -7.78
CA PRO A 534 44.77 -8.28 -8.39
C PRO A 534 43.42 -8.10 -9.09
N ILE A 535 42.89 -6.86 -9.10
CA ILE A 535 41.60 -6.55 -9.71
C ILE A 535 41.82 -6.22 -11.18
N ASN A 536 41.21 -7.02 -12.06
CA ASN A 536 41.31 -6.82 -13.51
C ASN A 536 40.43 -5.66 -13.96
N ILE A 537 40.96 -4.78 -14.81
CA ILE A 537 40.21 -3.72 -15.47
C ILE A 537 39.96 -4.11 -16.92
N LEU A 538 38.68 -4.19 -17.28
CA LEU A 538 38.20 -4.50 -18.62
C LEU A 538 37.60 -3.24 -19.24
N TYR A 539 37.94 -2.98 -20.50
CA TYR A 539 37.44 -1.83 -21.25
C TYR A 539 36.37 -2.29 -22.25
N ALA A 540 35.14 -1.82 -22.05
CA ALA A 540 34.01 -2.05 -22.95
C ALA A 540 33.68 -0.76 -23.71
N HIS A 541 34.55 -0.42 -24.66
CA HIS A 541 34.38 0.77 -25.50
C HIS A 541 33.13 0.64 -26.40
N ARG A 542 32.38 1.73 -26.56
CA ARG A 542 31.13 1.78 -27.35
C ARG A 542 31.33 1.27 -28.78
N ASP A 543 32.46 1.62 -29.41
CA ASP A 543 32.74 1.14 -30.76
C ASP A 543 32.98 -0.37 -30.83
N ASN A 544 33.52 -0.98 -29.78
CA ASN A 544 33.69 -2.44 -29.71
C ASN A 544 32.35 -3.13 -29.54
N LEU A 545 31.47 -2.60 -28.67
CA LEU A 545 30.09 -3.08 -28.54
C LEU A 545 29.33 -2.97 -29.87
N ASN A 546 29.53 -1.86 -30.59
CA ASN A 546 28.96 -1.65 -31.92
C ASN A 546 29.61 -2.55 -32.99
N ALA A 547 30.89 -2.89 -32.87
CA ALA A 547 31.61 -3.76 -33.79
C ALA A 547 31.03 -5.17 -33.77
N VAL A 548 30.81 -5.75 -32.58
CA VAL A 548 30.12 -7.04 -32.40
C VAL A 548 28.77 -7.02 -33.12
N ASN A 549 27.99 -5.95 -32.94
CA ASN A 549 26.70 -5.78 -33.63
C ASN A 549 26.84 -5.60 -35.15
N LYS A 550 27.86 -4.90 -35.65
CA LYS A 550 28.10 -4.70 -37.10
C LYS A 550 28.51 -6.00 -37.78
N THR A 551 29.35 -6.82 -37.14
CA THR A 551 29.84 -8.09 -37.68
C THR A 551 28.85 -9.24 -37.58
N ARG A 552 27.66 -9.02 -36.97
CA ARG A 552 26.64 -10.06 -36.75
C ARG A 552 26.18 -10.84 -37.98
N LYS A 553 26.36 -10.27 -39.17
CA LYS A 553 26.09 -10.95 -40.45
C LYS A 553 27.00 -12.14 -40.74
N GLN A 554 28.08 -12.29 -39.98
CA GLN A 554 29.10 -13.31 -40.18
C GLN A 554 28.96 -14.47 -39.18
N TYR A 555 28.10 -14.36 -38.17
CA TYR A 555 27.91 -15.41 -37.16
C TYR A 555 26.98 -16.50 -37.67
N ASN A 556 27.38 -17.76 -37.47
CA ASN A 556 26.56 -18.91 -37.83
C ASN A 556 25.78 -19.49 -36.64
N ASN A 557 26.17 -19.17 -35.41
CA ASN A 557 25.59 -19.65 -34.16
C ASN A 557 26.03 -18.74 -32.99
N LEU A 558 25.44 -18.92 -31.81
CA LEU A 558 25.83 -18.17 -30.59
C LEU A 558 27.30 -18.38 -30.19
N LYS A 559 27.89 -19.54 -30.48
CA LYS A 559 29.30 -19.83 -30.14
C LYS A 559 30.28 -18.96 -30.93
N ASP A 560 30.00 -18.71 -32.21
CA ASP A 560 30.79 -17.79 -33.04
C ASP A 560 30.67 -16.34 -32.53
N MET A 561 29.46 -15.94 -32.10
CA MET A 561 29.22 -14.63 -31.49
C MET A 561 29.95 -14.50 -30.15
N LYS A 562 29.88 -15.53 -29.30
CA LYS A 562 30.62 -15.61 -28.02
C LYS A 562 32.11 -15.39 -28.23
N ARG A 563 32.76 -16.15 -29.13
CA ARG A 563 34.19 -15.95 -29.43
C ARG A 563 34.49 -14.50 -29.81
N LYS A 564 33.63 -13.87 -30.61
CA LYS A 564 33.84 -12.48 -31.02
C LYS A 564 33.65 -11.49 -29.85
N ILE A 565 32.71 -11.76 -28.95
CA ILE A 565 32.54 -10.99 -27.72
C ILE A 565 33.78 -11.13 -26.84
N ASP A 566 34.26 -12.35 -26.63
CA ASP A 566 35.43 -12.65 -25.80
C ASP A 566 36.70 -11.97 -26.34
N GLU A 567 36.85 -11.91 -27.68
CA GLU A 567 37.90 -11.16 -28.37
C GLU A 567 37.79 -9.64 -28.16
N GLU A 568 36.62 -9.03 -28.41
CA GLU A 568 36.42 -7.58 -28.41
C GLU A 568 36.34 -6.97 -27.00
N LEU A 569 35.86 -7.75 -26.02
CA LEU A 569 35.81 -7.37 -24.61
C LEU A 569 36.99 -7.91 -23.79
N LYS A 570 37.87 -8.70 -24.41
CA LYS A 570 39.08 -9.29 -23.80
C LYS A 570 38.78 -10.10 -22.53
N LEU A 571 37.69 -10.87 -22.57
CA LEU A 571 37.24 -11.68 -21.44
C LEU A 571 38.14 -12.92 -21.22
N ASP A 572 38.85 -13.37 -22.26
CA ASP A 572 39.76 -14.53 -22.22
C ASP A 572 41.16 -14.23 -21.63
N GLY A 573 41.35 -13.05 -21.03
CA GLY A 573 42.63 -12.59 -20.45
C GLY A 573 43.13 -13.33 -19.20
N THR A 574 42.50 -14.43 -18.79
CA THR A 574 43.03 -15.33 -17.76
C THR A 574 43.79 -16.49 -18.40
N SER A 575 45.07 -16.25 -18.74
CA SER A 575 46.10 -17.30 -18.86
C SER A 575 47.13 -17.13 -17.77
#